data_AF-A0A7V5C1K0-F1
#
_entry.id   AF-A0A7V5C1K0-F1
#
_cell.length_a   1.000
_cell.length_b   1.000
_cell.length_c   1.000
_cell.angle_alpha   90.00
_cell.angle_beta   90.00
_cell.angle_gamma   90.00
#
_symmetry.space_group_name_H-M   'P 1'
#
loop_
_entity.id
_entity.type
_entity.pdbx_description
1 polymer ?
#
loop_
_entity_poly.entity_id
_entity_poly.type
_entity_poly.pdbx_seq_one_letter_code
_entity_poly.pdbx_strand_id
1 'polypeptide(L)'
;MVGEGVLRRARAGQPPLLRGRRPRDHRRLRGAPPRPGRRPRHHPRRRSRGAATPPRNPAAAHLGRGGPRGGGPSPHPGGAGLQRRRAAPLRALRIPTGGSPQGLLPGRGRPRDVGDRHRRRRLCEPARGDPSRARGGGAVSGPIVLGIETSCDETGVAVVEGSVVRSSVLGSQVDLHARFGGVVPEVAARAHVEAIRPLVHQALTAAGIHSDQLDAVAATRGPGLAGALMVGFGFGKALAWSLRKPFYGIDHMEGHLFAPRLEFPDYEPPAVVLLASGGHSQIVHVARWGVYETLGRTIDDAAGEAFDKLARFLGLGYPGGPAIDRESEGGDPDAIRFPRALADRPFDFSFSGLKTAVVTFLEKAKREGTLPSRADVAASIQEAIVDVLVDKTFNAVEATGVDAVGGGGGVLANRRLRTRLAEEAERRGVRLFVPAPRLCTDNGAMIAAVAVQRIEAGVPPTPWPEDVDPGLSLG
;
A
#
# COMPACT_ATOMS: atom_id res chain seq x y z
N MET A 1 13.26 36.84 40.26
CA MET A 1 12.91 38.27 40.40
C MET A 1 12.37 38.67 39.04
N VAL A 2 11.06 38.94 38.86
CA VAL A 2 10.25 40.01 39.50
C VAL A 2 10.83 41.39 39.19
N GLY A 3 10.05 42.16 38.43
CA GLY A 3 10.23 43.57 38.03
C GLY A 3 9.03 43.88 37.12
N GLU A 4 8.01 44.59 37.62
CA GLU A 4 7.84 46.04 37.42
C GLU A 4 7.83 46.39 35.92
N GLY A 5 6.73 46.81 35.30
CA GLY A 5 5.98 48.02 35.61
C GLY A 5 6.41 49.15 34.64
N VAL A 6 5.65 50.20 34.33
CA VAL A 6 4.25 50.57 34.64
C VAL A 6 3.91 51.81 33.77
N LEU A 7 2.64 52.03 33.36
CA LEU A 7 2.12 53.30 32.75
C LEU A 7 2.73 53.69 31.35
N ARG A 8 2.20 54.55 30.46
CA ARG A 8 1.00 55.44 30.24
C ARG A 8 0.99 55.71 28.69
N ARG A 9 0.01 56.29 27.97
CA ARG A 9 -1.11 57.22 28.28
C ARG A 9 -2.10 57.31 27.08
N ALA A 10 -3.40 57.43 27.40
CA ALA A 10 -4.41 58.33 26.81
C ALA A 10 -4.58 58.56 25.28
N ARG A 11 -5.84 58.32 24.82
CA ARG A 11 -6.79 59.26 24.11
C ARG A 11 -6.39 59.86 22.74
N ALA A 12 -7.31 60.31 21.86
CA ALA A 12 -8.73 60.05 21.54
C ALA A 12 -9.09 60.95 20.33
N GLY A 13 -9.97 60.56 19.39
CA GLY A 13 -10.47 61.49 18.36
C GLY A 13 -10.91 60.89 17.01
N GLN A 14 -12.22 60.90 16.76
CA GLN A 14 -12.93 60.66 15.49
C GLN A 14 -13.37 62.01 14.83
N PRO A 15 -14.08 62.05 13.67
CA PRO A 15 -14.25 61.03 12.61
C PRO A 15 -13.62 61.51 11.26
N PRO A 16 -14.26 62.14 10.23
CA PRO A 16 -15.67 62.37 9.86
C PRO A 16 -16.19 61.36 8.78
N LEU A 17 -16.89 61.82 7.73
CA LEU A 17 -17.63 61.07 6.69
C LEU A 17 -17.64 61.82 5.33
N LEU A 18 -17.86 61.12 4.20
CA LEU A 18 -18.99 61.31 3.22
C LEU A 18 -18.69 60.93 1.75
N ARG A 19 -19.66 60.21 1.11
CA ARG A 19 -20.18 60.24 -0.31
C ARG A 19 -19.18 60.35 -1.49
N GLY A 20 -19.34 59.70 -2.65
CA GLY A 20 -20.40 58.81 -3.20
C GLY A 20 -20.48 58.91 -4.75
N ARG A 21 -21.31 58.05 -5.39
CA ARG A 21 -21.73 57.99 -6.83
C ARG A 21 -20.84 57.24 -7.86
N ARG A 22 -21.46 56.24 -8.53
CA ARG A 22 -21.20 55.77 -9.91
C ARG A 22 -21.96 56.69 -10.92
N PRO A 23 -22.12 56.39 -12.24
CA PRO A 23 -21.42 55.51 -13.19
C PRO A 23 -21.01 56.22 -14.51
N ARG A 24 -20.45 55.51 -15.51
CA ARG A 24 -20.81 55.66 -16.95
C ARG A 24 -20.15 54.62 -17.89
N ASP A 25 -20.96 54.06 -18.80
CA ASP A 25 -20.54 53.38 -20.03
C ASP A 25 -19.97 54.36 -21.07
N HIS A 26 -19.16 53.87 -22.02
CA HIS A 26 -19.26 54.32 -23.42
C HIS A 26 -18.95 53.21 -24.45
N ARG A 27 -19.57 53.35 -25.62
CA ARG A 27 -19.82 52.30 -26.65
C ARG A 27 -18.72 52.15 -27.72
N ARG A 28 -18.57 50.90 -28.20
CA ARG A 28 -18.46 50.42 -29.61
C ARG A 28 -17.58 51.14 -30.65
N LEU A 29 -16.84 50.35 -31.44
CA LEU A 29 -16.86 50.29 -32.93
C LEU A 29 -16.28 48.91 -33.38
N ARG A 30 -17.08 48.00 -33.96
CA ARG A 30 -17.15 47.61 -35.41
C ARG A 30 -15.87 47.01 -36.04
N GLY A 31 -15.95 45.75 -36.50
CA GLY A 31 -15.01 45.18 -37.49
C GLY A 31 -14.98 43.64 -37.58
N ALA A 32 -15.61 43.06 -38.61
CA ALA A 32 -15.52 41.64 -39.03
C ALA A 32 -16.17 41.47 -40.43
N PRO A 33 -15.91 40.40 -41.23
CA PRO A 33 -14.83 39.40 -41.23
C PRO A 33 -14.04 39.44 -42.59
N PRO A 34 -13.30 38.39 -43.06
CA PRO A 34 -13.87 37.13 -43.57
C PRO A 34 -13.10 35.83 -43.24
N ARG A 35 -13.73 34.67 -43.49
CA ARG A 35 -13.09 33.34 -43.59
C ARG A 35 -12.67 33.07 -45.05
N PRO A 36 -11.63 32.27 -45.30
CA PRO A 36 -11.82 30.85 -45.70
C PRO A 36 -10.80 29.93 -44.99
N GLY A 37 -10.75 28.60 -45.17
CA GLY A 37 -11.51 27.66 -45.98
C GLY A 37 -11.29 26.20 -45.49
N ARG A 38 -12.03 25.23 -46.01
CA ARG A 38 -12.05 23.83 -45.54
C ARG A 38 -11.23 22.88 -46.43
N ARG A 39 -10.69 21.80 -45.82
CA ARG A 39 -10.42 20.45 -46.40
C ARG A 39 -9.20 20.33 -47.37
N PRO A 40 -8.72 19.10 -47.71
CA PRO A 40 -9.32 17.78 -47.48
C PRO A 40 -8.44 16.69 -46.80
N ARG A 41 -9.12 15.59 -46.43
CA ARG A 41 -8.52 14.28 -46.13
C ARG A 41 -8.07 13.61 -47.44
N HIS A 42 -6.93 12.93 -47.46
CA HIS A 42 -6.56 12.03 -48.56
C HIS A 42 -6.71 10.55 -48.16
N HIS A 43 -7.69 9.89 -48.78
CA HIS A 43 -7.70 8.45 -49.05
C HIS A 43 -7.39 8.26 -50.55
N PRO A 44 -6.64 7.22 -50.93
CA PRO A 44 -6.75 6.61 -52.24
C PRO A 44 -7.75 5.43 -52.21
N ARG A 45 -8.81 5.52 -53.00
CA ARG A 45 -9.50 4.36 -53.61
C ARG A 45 -8.67 3.96 -54.88
N ARG A 46 -8.78 2.80 -55.54
CA ARG A 46 -9.69 1.63 -55.52
C ARG A 46 -9.07 0.53 -56.40
N ARG A 47 -9.40 -0.75 -56.13
CA ARG A 47 -9.58 -1.92 -57.06
C ARG A 47 -9.15 -3.18 -56.28
N SER A 48 -9.82 -4.33 -56.22
CA SER A 48 -11.08 -4.94 -56.69
C SER A 48 -10.73 -6.41 -56.99
N ARG A 49 -11.62 -7.37 -56.67
CA ARG A 49 -11.37 -8.85 -56.69
C ARG A 49 -10.51 -9.32 -55.51
N GLY A 50 -10.76 -10.47 -54.87
CA GLY A 50 -11.91 -11.38 -54.98
C GLY A 50 -11.61 -12.80 -54.45
N ALA A 51 -12.52 -13.34 -53.63
CA ALA A 51 -12.66 -14.77 -53.26
C ALA A 51 -11.54 -15.48 -52.46
N ALA A 52 -11.92 -16.68 -51.97
CA ALA A 52 -11.12 -17.81 -51.50
C ALA A 52 -10.50 -17.79 -50.08
N THR A 53 -11.25 -18.44 -49.18
CA THR A 53 -10.85 -19.44 -48.16
C THR A 53 -9.41 -19.99 -48.23
N PRO A 54 -8.71 -20.19 -47.09
CA PRO A 54 -7.38 -20.81 -47.06
C PRO A 54 -7.45 -22.36 -47.13
N PRO A 55 -6.57 -23.02 -47.90
CA PRO A 55 -6.33 -24.46 -47.77
C PRO A 55 -5.22 -24.78 -46.75
N ARG A 56 -5.21 -26.04 -46.32
CA ARG A 56 -4.27 -26.63 -45.35
C ARG A 56 -2.91 -26.98 -45.99
N ASN A 57 -1.88 -27.14 -45.14
CA ASN A 57 -0.74 -28.10 -45.17
C ASN A 57 -0.31 -28.76 -46.50
N PRO A 58 1.01 -29.00 -46.74
CA PRO A 58 1.70 -30.03 -45.94
C PRO A 58 3.21 -29.85 -45.70
N ALA A 59 3.81 -30.91 -45.13
CA ALA A 59 5.17 -31.03 -44.59
C ALA A 59 6.25 -31.44 -45.62
N ALA A 60 7.46 -31.72 -45.08
CA ALA A 60 8.61 -32.42 -45.70
C ALA A 60 9.41 -31.60 -46.75
N ALA A 61 10.72 -31.81 -46.97
CA ALA A 61 11.80 -32.47 -46.21
C ALA A 61 13.15 -32.11 -46.89
N HIS A 62 14.24 -32.79 -46.50
CA HIS A 62 15.55 -32.86 -47.17
C HIS A 62 16.50 -31.66 -46.98
N LEU A 63 17.62 -31.86 -46.25
CA LEU A 63 18.90 -32.50 -46.60
C LEU A 63 19.88 -31.55 -47.32
N GLY A 64 21.01 -31.27 -46.68
CA GLY A 64 22.17 -30.60 -47.27
C GLY A 64 23.43 -30.92 -46.47
N ARG A 65 24.33 -31.73 -47.03
CA ARG A 65 25.63 -32.08 -46.43
C ARG A 65 26.67 -31.01 -46.76
N GLY A 66 27.62 -30.75 -45.85
CA GLY A 66 28.87 -30.04 -46.18
C GLY A 66 29.66 -29.59 -44.96
N GLY A 67 30.86 -30.13 -44.75
CA GLY A 67 31.93 -29.51 -43.94
C GLY A 67 33.20 -29.41 -44.81
N PRO A 68 34.42 -29.29 -44.26
CA PRO A 68 34.84 -28.98 -42.89
C PRO A 68 35.90 -27.83 -42.86
N ARG A 69 36.80 -27.81 -41.85
CA ARG A 69 37.89 -26.82 -41.53
C ARG A 69 37.41 -25.61 -40.70
N GLY A 70 38.14 -25.08 -39.71
CA GLY A 70 39.39 -25.52 -39.04
C GLY A 70 40.03 -24.36 -38.25
N GLY A 71 40.75 -24.65 -37.15
CA GLY A 71 41.57 -23.66 -36.38
C GLY A 71 40.98 -23.20 -35.04
N GLY A 72 41.80 -23.25 -33.97
CA GLY A 72 41.50 -22.70 -32.63
C GLY A 72 41.88 -21.21 -32.48
N PRO A 73 41.92 -20.65 -31.24
CA PRO A 73 42.80 -21.17 -30.17
C PRO A 73 42.26 -21.17 -28.72
N SER A 74 42.80 -22.11 -27.93
CA SER A 74 43.23 -22.12 -26.51
C SER A 74 42.50 -21.38 -25.35
N PRO A 75 42.68 -21.85 -24.08
CA PRO A 75 41.63 -21.74 -23.06
C PRO A 75 41.96 -20.86 -21.84
N HIS A 76 40.92 -20.50 -21.08
CA HIS A 76 41.04 -20.09 -19.66
C HIS A 76 40.94 -21.31 -18.71
N PRO A 77 41.62 -21.28 -17.54
CA PRO A 77 41.80 -22.46 -16.70
C PRO A 77 40.77 -22.61 -15.56
N GLY A 78 40.64 -23.85 -15.07
CA GLY A 78 40.50 -24.15 -13.64
C GLY A 78 39.10 -24.08 -13.01
N GLY A 79 38.37 -25.20 -13.05
CA GLY A 79 37.08 -25.32 -12.35
C GLY A 79 36.45 -26.72 -12.44
N ALA A 80 37.25 -27.78 -12.32
CA ALA A 80 36.78 -29.16 -12.47
C ALA A 80 36.25 -29.75 -11.16
N GLY A 81 35.07 -30.39 -11.20
CA GLY A 81 34.61 -31.25 -10.10
C GLY A 81 33.10 -31.53 -10.10
N LEU A 82 32.74 -32.80 -10.27
CA LEU A 82 31.44 -33.39 -9.86
C LEU A 82 30.17 -32.97 -10.63
N GLN A 83 30.09 -33.37 -11.91
CA GLN A 83 28.84 -33.92 -12.44
C GLN A 83 29.02 -35.39 -12.81
N ARG A 84 28.25 -36.29 -12.16
CA ARG A 84 27.43 -37.38 -12.75
C ARG A 84 27.20 -38.54 -11.76
N ARG A 85 26.04 -38.51 -11.10
CA ARG A 85 25.20 -39.70 -10.97
C ARG A 85 23.86 -39.39 -11.63
N ARG A 86 23.48 -40.18 -12.63
CA ARG A 86 22.14 -40.09 -13.24
C ARG A 86 21.12 -40.63 -12.23
N ALA A 87 20.29 -39.76 -11.67
CA ALA A 87 19.07 -40.21 -11.01
C ALA A 87 18.12 -40.77 -12.08
N ALA A 88 17.49 -41.91 -11.81
CA ALA A 88 16.47 -42.47 -12.69
C ALA A 88 15.20 -41.59 -12.67
N PRO A 89 14.41 -41.54 -13.75
CA PRO A 89 13.16 -40.79 -13.75
C PRO A 89 12.19 -41.38 -12.72
N LEU A 90 11.70 -40.54 -11.82
CA LEU A 90 10.66 -40.90 -10.85
C LEU A 90 9.41 -41.37 -11.60
N ARG A 91 8.93 -42.58 -11.30
CA ARG A 91 7.65 -43.06 -11.85
C ARG A 91 6.52 -42.17 -11.34
N ALA A 92 5.69 -41.66 -12.26
CA ALA A 92 4.48 -40.94 -11.92
C ALA A 92 3.54 -41.85 -11.10
N LEU A 93 3.17 -41.40 -9.90
CA LEU A 93 2.21 -42.10 -9.05
C LEU A 93 0.80 -41.85 -9.59
N ARG A 94 0.15 -42.88 -10.15
CA ARG A 94 -1.26 -42.81 -10.53
C ARG A 94 -2.12 -42.93 -9.26
N ILE A 95 -2.81 -41.85 -8.89
CA ILE A 95 -3.86 -41.88 -7.86
C ILE A 95 -5.13 -42.49 -8.49
N PRO A 96 -5.75 -43.52 -7.90
CA PRO A 96 -6.98 -44.09 -8.42
C PRO A 96 -8.16 -43.13 -8.23
N THR A 97 -8.76 -42.66 -9.32
CA THR A 97 -10.04 -41.91 -9.29
C THR A 97 -11.21 -42.89 -9.20
N GLY A 98 -11.56 -43.31 -7.98
CA GLY A 98 -12.66 -44.25 -7.76
C GLY A 98 -12.70 -44.82 -6.34
N GLY A 99 -13.09 -44.00 -5.36
CA GLY A 99 -13.29 -44.44 -3.98
C GLY A 99 -14.01 -43.39 -3.14
N SER A 100 -14.88 -43.83 -2.23
CA SER A 100 -15.59 -42.93 -1.29
C SER A 100 -14.59 -42.24 -0.34
N PRO A 101 -14.73 -40.93 -0.03
CA PRO A 101 -13.82 -40.22 0.87
C PRO A 101 -13.77 -40.76 2.32
N GLN A 102 -14.70 -41.64 2.70
CA GLN A 102 -14.87 -42.11 4.07
C GLN A 102 -13.73 -43.04 4.56
N GLY A 103 -12.89 -43.56 3.67
CA GLY A 103 -11.75 -44.43 4.01
C GLY A 103 -10.49 -43.72 4.50
N LEU A 104 -10.42 -42.38 4.43
CA LEU A 104 -9.23 -41.59 4.79
C LEU A 104 -9.33 -40.86 6.15
N LEU A 105 -10.42 -41.05 6.89
CA LEU A 105 -10.60 -40.47 8.22
C LEU A 105 -10.16 -41.48 9.30
N PRO A 106 -9.24 -41.13 10.21
CA PRO A 106 -8.91 -42.00 11.34
C PRO A 106 -10.12 -42.21 12.25
N GLY A 107 -10.24 -43.43 12.77
CA GLY A 107 -11.43 -43.92 13.45
C GLY A 107 -11.81 -43.16 14.72
N ARG A 108 -13.11 -43.22 15.05
CA ARG A 108 -13.78 -42.53 16.17
C ARG A 108 -13.05 -42.73 17.51
N GLY A 109 -12.41 -41.67 18.01
CA GLY A 109 -12.11 -41.47 19.42
C GLY A 109 -12.89 -40.26 19.95
N ARG A 110 -13.83 -40.47 20.88
CA ARG A 110 -14.44 -39.34 21.61
C ARG A 110 -13.40 -38.75 22.56
N PRO A 111 -13.21 -37.42 22.64
CA PRO A 111 -12.54 -36.81 23.78
C PRO A 111 -13.26 -37.24 25.06
N ARG A 112 -12.51 -37.67 26.08
CA ARG A 112 -13.08 -37.96 27.40
C ARG A 112 -13.23 -36.65 28.15
N ASP A 113 -14.42 -36.42 28.69
CA ASP A 113 -14.70 -35.30 29.58
C ASP A 113 -13.76 -35.33 30.79
N VAL A 114 -12.94 -34.29 30.96
CA VAL A 114 -12.17 -34.08 32.19
C VAL A 114 -13.06 -33.33 33.18
N GLY A 115 -13.99 -34.07 33.77
CA GLY A 115 -14.97 -33.53 34.69
C GLY A 115 -15.62 -34.60 35.57
N ASP A 116 -14.92 -35.02 36.63
CA ASP A 116 -15.44 -34.96 38.00
C ASP A 116 -14.33 -35.29 39.02
N ARG A 117 -14.21 -34.44 40.04
CA ARG A 117 -13.88 -34.77 41.45
C ARG A 117 -13.70 -33.46 42.23
N HIS A 118 -14.81 -32.91 42.76
CA HIS A 118 -15.05 -32.97 44.21
C HIS A 118 -16.26 -32.16 44.70
N ARG A 119 -17.14 -32.88 45.42
CA ARG A 119 -17.94 -32.44 46.58
C ARG A 119 -18.94 -31.30 46.37
N ARG A 120 -20.21 -31.71 46.21
CA ARG A 120 -21.38 -30.96 46.65
C ARG A 120 -21.22 -30.49 48.12
N ARG A 121 -21.34 -29.19 48.36
CA ARG A 121 -21.93 -28.63 49.60
C ARG A 121 -23.05 -27.66 49.23
N ARG A 122 -24.01 -27.51 50.14
CA ARG A 122 -25.33 -26.91 49.88
C ARG A 122 -25.33 -25.38 50.04
N LEU A 123 -26.15 -24.74 49.21
CA LEU A 123 -27.02 -23.59 49.50
C LEU A 123 -26.41 -22.33 50.15
N CYS A 124 -26.35 -21.25 49.36
CA CYS A 124 -26.99 -19.96 49.68
C CYS A 124 -27.20 -19.17 48.37
N GLU A 125 -28.45 -18.88 48.01
CA GLU A 125 -28.76 -17.83 47.02
C GLU A 125 -28.73 -16.45 47.72
N PRO A 126 -28.40 -15.40 46.97
CA PRO A 126 -29.15 -14.16 47.12
C PRO A 126 -29.74 -13.66 45.79
N ALA A 127 -31.04 -13.34 45.85
CA ALA A 127 -31.81 -12.43 45.01
C ALA A 127 -31.50 -12.33 43.49
N ARG A 128 -32.46 -12.77 42.68
CA ARG A 128 -32.53 -12.41 41.25
C ARG A 128 -32.76 -10.90 41.08
N GLY A 129 -31.71 -10.17 40.72
CA GLY A 129 -31.82 -8.80 40.21
C GLY A 129 -32.34 -8.78 38.77
N ASP A 130 -33.28 -7.89 38.49
CA ASP A 130 -33.83 -7.62 37.15
C ASP A 130 -32.71 -7.14 36.19
N PRO A 131 -32.47 -7.81 35.04
CA PRO A 131 -31.45 -7.40 34.09
C PRO A 131 -31.82 -6.17 33.24
N SER A 132 -33.03 -5.61 33.39
CA SER A 132 -33.54 -4.54 32.51
C SER A 132 -32.94 -3.14 32.75
N ARG A 133 -32.14 -2.91 33.80
CA ARG A 133 -31.64 -1.56 34.16
C ARG A 133 -30.19 -1.50 34.67
N ALA A 134 -29.20 -1.75 33.81
CA ALA A 134 -27.82 -1.26 34.03
C ALA A 134 -26.89 -1.35 32.80
N ARG A 135 -27.13 -0.59 31.71
CA ARG A 135 -26.08 -0.24 30.72
C ARG A 135 -26.22 1.20 30.21
N GLY A 136 -26.10 2.14 31.13
CA GLY A 136 -25.84 3.55 30.82
C GLY A 136 -24.34 3.76 30.57
N GLY A 137 -23.89 3.47 29.35
CA GLY A 137 -22.53 3.73 28.88
C GLY A 137 -22.56 3.68 27.36
N GLY A 138 -22.14 4.76 26.70
CA GLY A 138 -22.36 4.96 25.27
C GLY A 138 -21.84 3.80 24.42
N ALA A 139 -22.75 3.00 23.86
CA ALA A 139 -22.39 1.91 22.99
C ALA A 139 -21.81 2.46 21.68
N VAL A 140 -20.61 2.02 21.32
CA VAL A 140 -20.06 2.23 19.98
C VAL A 140 -20.90 1.39 19.02
N SER A 141 -21.86 2.02 18.36
CA SER A 141 -22.88 1.34 17.55
C SER A 141 -22.46 1.29 16.08
N GLY A 142 -21.51 0.42 15.75
CA GLY A 142 -21.09 0.15 14.37
C GLY A 142 -20.85 -1.34 14.11
N PRO A 143 -20.78 -1.78 12.85
CA PRO A 143 -20.60 -3.20 12.51
C PRO A 143 -19.23 -3.71 12.97
N ILE A 144 -19.19 -4.97 13.42
CA ILE A 144 -17.97 -5.66 13.86
C ILE A 144 -17.37 -6.44 12.67
N VAL A 145 -16.21 -6.03 12.18
CA VAL A 145 -15.56 -6.61 11.00
C VAL A 145 -14.19 -7.18 11.35
N LEU A 146 -13.93 -8.41 10.90
CA LEU A 146 -12.58 -8.99 10.85
C LEU A 146 -11.92 -8.66 9.52
N GLY A 147 -10.83 -7.90 9.52
CA GLY A 147 -10.02 -7.59 8.32
C GLY A 147 -8.76 -8.43 8.24
N ILE A 148 -8.43 -8.90 7.03
CA ILE A 148 -7.27 -9.75 6.72
C ILE A 148 -6.46 -9.11 5.58
N GLU A 149 -5.17 -8.86 5.83
CA GLU A 149 -4.20 -8.35 4.86
C GLU A 149 -3.08 -9.38 4.65
N THR A 150 -2.82 -9.74 3.39
CA THR A 150 -1.79 -10.67 2.92
C THR A 150 -1.31 -10.33 1.49
N SER A 151 -1.22 -9.05 1.12
CA SER A 151 -0.85 -8.60 -0.22
C SER A 151 0.63 -8.85 -0.57
N CYS A 152 1.53 -8.74 0.40
CA CYS A 152 2.99 -8.76 0.20
C CYS A 152 3.71 -9.73 1.15
N ASP A 153 4.31 -9.24 2.23
CA ASP A 153 5.11 -10.01 3.20
C ASP A 153 4.67 -9.80 4.66
N GLU A 154 3.50 -9.21 4.85
CA GLU A 154 2.92 -8.89 6.15
C GLU A 154 1.55 -9.59 6.28
N THR A 155 1.38 -10.40 7.32
CA THR A 155 0.09 -11.03 7.65
C THR A 155 -0.62 -10.16 8.68
N GLY A 156 -1.43 -9.22 8.21
CA GLY A 156 -2.20 -8.32 9.07
C GLY A 156 -3.57 -8.91 9.38
N VAL A 157 -3.96 -8.97 10.65
CA VAL A 157 -5.34 -9.32 11.04
C VAL A 157 -5.84 -8.36 12.12
N ALA A 158 -7.04 -7.82 11.94
CA ALA A 158 -7.62 -6.89 12.89
C ALA A 158 -9.12 -7.10 13.06
N VAL A 159 -9.64 -6.67 14.21
CA VAL A 159 -11.07 -6.52 14.46
C VAL A 159 -11.36 -5.04 14.63
N VAL A 160 -12.32 -4.51 13.88
CA VAL A 160 -12.79 -3.12 13.97
C VAL A 160 -14.29 -3.12 14.22
N GLU A 161 -14.76 -2.25 15.11
CA GLU A 161 -16.18 -2.06 15.45
C GLU A 161 -16.54 -0.59 15.24
N GLY A 162 -17.29 -0.31 14.17
CA GLY A 162 -17.47 1.07 13.70
C GLY A 162 -16.10 1.72 13.39
N SER A 163 -15.79 2.84 14.04
CA SER A 163 -14.48 3.50 13.91
C SER A 163 -13.39 2.94 14.83
N VAL A 164 -13.69 2.00 15.74
CA VAL A 164 -12.74 1.61 16.80
C VAL A 164 -12.05 0.29 16.50
N VAL A 165 -10.71 0.32 16.40
CA VAL A 165 -9.87 -0.87 16.34
C VAL A 165 -9.91 -1.62 17.69
N ARG A 166 -10.61 -2.76 17.74
CA ARG A 166 -10.70 -3.65 18.91
C ARG A 166 -9.44 -4.49 19.08
N SER A 167 -8.84 -4.91 17.97
CA SER A 167 -7.51 -5.54 17.95
C SER A 167 -6.85 -5.33 16.59
N SER A 168 -5.51 -5.33 16.58
CA SER A 168 -4.71 -5.40 15.36
C SER A 168 -3.44 -6.17 15.68
N VAL A 169 -3.20 -7.26 14.95
CA VAL A 169 -2.04 -8.15 15.11
C VAL A 169 -1.35 -8.32 13.76
N LEU A 170 -0.03 -8.45 13.78
CA LEU A 170 0.81 -8.44 12.59
C LEU A 170 1.86 -9.55 12.68
N GLY A 171 1.88 -10.43 11.69
CA GLY A 171 3.00 -11.35 11.44
C GLY A 171 3.84 -10.83 10.28
N SER A 172 4.92 -10.13 10.59
CA SER A 172 5.88 -9.62 9.58
C SER A 172 6.88 -10.72 9.19
N GLN A 173 7.23 -10.78 7.90
CA GLN A 173 8.20 -11.74 7.35
C GLN A 173 9.56 -11.10 7.04
N VAL A 174 9.82 -9.87 7.51
CA VAL A 174 11.05 -9.11 7.20
C VAL A 174 12.33 -9.93 7.41
N ASP A 175 12.47 -10.62 8.55
CA ASP A 175 13.65 -11.46 8.84
C ASP A 175 13.81 -12.65 7.88
N LEU A 176 12.68 -13.21 7.41
CA LEU A 176 12.65 -14.34 6.48
C LEU A 176 13.12 -13.94 5.07
N HIS A 177 12.87 -12.68 4.68
CA HIS A 177 13.24 -12.09 3.38
C HIS A 177 14.58 -11.34 3.41
N ALA A 178 15.05 -10.88 4.57
CA ALA A 178 16.32 -10.15 4.72
C ALA A 178 17.52 -10.90 4.12
N ARG A 179 17.57 -12.23 4.28
CA ARG A 179 18.60 -13.12 3.68
C ARG A 179 18.61 -13.16 2.14
N PHE A 180 17.53 -12.74 1.49
CA PHE A 180 17.41 -12.65 0.04
C PHE A 180 17.59 -11.22 -0.49
N GLY A 181 17.58 -10.21 0.39
CA GLY A 181 17.58 -8.80 0.01
C GLY A 181 16.27 -8.34 -0.65
N GLY A 182 15.14 -8.91 -0.25
CA GLY A 182 13.82 -8.55 -0.77
C GLY A 182 12.83 -9.71 -0.70
N VAL A 183 11.55 -9.39 -0.90
CA VAL A 183 10.44 -10.35 -0.80
C VAL A 183 10.54 -11.42 -1.88
N VAL A 184 10.55 -12.69 -1.46
CA VAL A 184 10.47 -13.85 -2.37
C VAL A 184 9.03 -14.37 -2.38
N PRO A 185 8.27 -14.26 -3.49
CA PRO A 185 6.82 -14.48 -3.48
C PRO A 185 6.36 -15.86 -2.97
N GLU A 186 7.04 -16.94 -3.37
CA GLU A 186 6.73 -18.31 -2.93
C GLU A 186 7.00 -18.51 -1.43
N VAL A 187 8.02 -17.83 -0.89
CA VAL A 187 8.34 -17.86 0.54
C VAL A 187 7.28 -17.09 1.33
N ALA A 188 6.82 -15.96 0.78
CA ALA A 188 5.79 -15.14 1.40
C ALA A 188 4.44 -15.86 1.48
N ALA A 189 3.98 -16.44 0.36
CA ALA A 189 2.75 -17.22 0.31
C ALA A 189 2.71 -18.34 1.38
N ARG A 190 3.82 -19.08 1.57
CA ARG A 190 3.91 -20.13 2.60
C ARG A 190 3.86 -19.57 4.02
N ALA A 191 4.56 -18.47 4.29
CA ALA A 191 4.53 -17.82 5.59
C ALA A 191 3.12 -17.31 5.97
N HIS A 192 2.34 -16.81 5.00
CA HIS A 192 0.92 -16.48 5.24
C HIS A 192 0.10 -17.72 5.62
N VAL A 193 0.30 -18.87 4.96
CA VAL A 193 -0.44 -20.12 5.29
C VAL A 193 -0.16 -20.56 6.73
N GLU A 194 1.09 -20.43 7.18
CA GLU A 194 1.48 -20.77 8.56
C GLU A 194 0.93 -19.76 9.58
N ALA A 195 0.94 -18.46 9.25
CA ALA A 195 0.60 -17.38 10.17
C ALA A 195 -0.89 -17.05 10.28
N ILE A 196 -1.70 -17.23 9.21
CA ILE A 196 -3.06 -16.69 9.15
C ILE A 196 -4.00 -17.24 10.23
N ARG A 197 -4.02 -18.57 10.44
CA ARG A 197 -4.88 -19.20 11.45
C ARG A 197 -4.55 -18.76 12.88
N PRO A 198 -3.29 -18.81 13.37
CA PRO A 198 -2.98 -18.34 14.71
C PRO A 198 -3.23 -16.84 14.88
N LEU A 199 -2.94 -16.00 13.89
CA LEU A 199 -3.20 -14.56 13.96
C LEU A 199 -4.70 -14.22 14.00
N VAL A 200 -5.55 -14.91 13.25
CA VAL A 200 -7.02 -14.74 13.35
C VAL A 200 -7.52 -15.13 14.75
N HIS A 201 -7.02 -16.22 15.32
CA HIS A 201 -7.37 -16.60 16.69
C HIS A 201 -6.89 -15.56 17.72
N GLN A 202 -5.67 -15.04 17.56
CA GLN A 202 -5.12 -13.99 18.41
C GLN A 202 -5.90 -12.68 18.29
N ALA A 203 -6.29 -12.26 17.07
CA ALA A 203 -7.07 -11.05 16.83
C ALA A 203 -8.45 -11.10 17.53
N LEU A 204 -9.19 -12.20 17.36
CA LEU A 204 -10.49 -12.39 18.01
C LEU A 204 -10.36 -12.42 19.54
N THR A 205 -9.35 -13.13 20.05
CA THR A 205 -9.08 -13.23 21.50
C THR A 205 -8.71 -11.87 22.10
N ALA A 206 -7.83 -11.11 21.43
CA ALA A 206 -7.41 -9.78 21.88
C ALA A 206 -8.55 -8.75 21.82
N ALA A 207 -9.47 -8.88 20.87
CA ALA A 207 -10.68 -8.06 20.79
C ALA A 207 -11.77 -8.48 21.80
N GLY A 208 -11.62 -9.63 22.47
CA GLY A 208 -12.60 -10.15 23.42
C GLY A 208 -13.90 -10.63 22.78
N ILE A 209 -13.89 -10.98 21.49
CA ILE A 209 -15.08 -11.40 20.74
C ILE A 209 -15.01 -12.87 20.30
N HIS A 210 -16.17 -13.51 20.27
CA HIS A 210 -16.37 -14.80 19.62
C HIS A 210 -16.70 -14.61 18.13
N SER A 211 -16.39 -15.59 17.28
CA SER A 211 -16.46 -15.42 15.82
C SER A 211 -17.87 -15.29 15.25
N ASP A 212 -18.91 -15.73 15.96
CA ASP A 212 -20.31 -15.53 15.58
C ASP A 212 -20.80 -14.09 15.78
N GLN A 213 -20.10 -13.30 16.60
CA GLN A 213 -20.36 -11.88 16.82
C GLN A 213 -19.85 -10.98 15.69
N LEU A 214 -19.04 -11.50 14.76
CA LEU A 214 -18.63 -10.78 13.56
C LEU A 214 -19.85 -10.50 12.66
N ASP A 215 -20.04 -9.27 12.21
CA ASP A 215 -21.04 -8.92 11.21
C ASP A 215 -20.56 -9.22 9.80
N ALA A 216 -19.25 -9.09 9.54
CA ALA A 216 -18.64 -9.45 8.26
C ALA A 216 -17.16 -9.86 8.40
N VAL A 217 -16.63 -10.47 7.33
CA VAL A 217 -15.19 -10.67 7.14
C VAL A 217 -14.75 -9.91 5.90
N ALA A 218 -13.63 -9.22 5.98
CA ALA A 218 -13.00 -8.50 4.88
C ALA A 218 -11.60 -9.06 4.62
N ALA A 219 -11.20 -9.15 3.35
CA ALA A 219 -9.83 -9.49 2.98
C ALA A 219 -9.38 -8.73 1.75
N THR A 220 -8.08 -8.47 1.67
CA THR A 220 -7.47 -7.80 0.52
C THR A 220 -7.64 -8.63 -0.75
N ARG A 221 -8.25 -8.03 -1.77
CA ARG A 221 -8.45 -8.61 -3.11
C ARG A 221 -7.25 -8.34 -4.03
N GLY A 222 -6.57 -7.23 -3.81
CA GLY A 222 -5.41 -6.76 -4.58
C GLY A 222 -5.27 -5.24 -4.53
N PRO A 223 -4.30 -4.63 -5.22
CA PRO A 223 -3.19 -5.29 -5.91
C PRO A 223 -2.24 -6.01 -4.95
N GLY A 224 -1.33 -6.84 -5.47
CA GLY A 224 -0.38 -7.58 -4.64
C GLY A 224 0.17 -8.86 -5.26
N LEU A 225 0.95 -9.62 -4.50
CA LEU A 225 1.51 -10.91 -4.91
C LEU A 225 0.40 -11.97 -4.98
N ALA A 226 0.13 -12.50 -6.18
CA ALA A 226 -0.99 -13.42 -6.42
C ALA A 226 -1.08 -14.58 -5.41
N GLY A 227 0.03 -15.28 -5.16
CA GLY A 227 0.07 -16.39 -4.21
C GLY A 227 -0.14 -15.98 -2.75
N ALA A 228 0.19 -14.75 -2.38
CA ALA A 228 -0.04 -14.21 -1.04
C ALA A 228 -1.51 -13.79 -0.86
N LEU A 229 -2.06 -13.04 -1.83
CA LEU A 229 -3.47 -12.63 -1.87
C LEU A 229 -4.42 -13.83 -1.78
N MET A 230 -4.15 -14.91 -2.53
CA MET A 230 -4.97 -16.13 -2.51
C MET A 230 -5.12 -16.74 -1.11
N VAL A 231 -4.12 -16.60 -0.23
CA VAL A 231 -4.15 -17.16 1.13
C VAL A 231 -5.13 -16.38 2.00
N GLY A 232 -4.97 -15.05 2.10
CA GLY A 232 -5.85 -14.20 2.90
C GLY A 232 -7.28 -14.17 2.38
N PHE A 233 -7.45 -13.97 1.07
CA PHE A 233 -8.75 -13.91 0.42
C PHE A 233 -9.51 -15.24 0.49
N GLY A 234 -8.82 -16.36 0.22
CA GLY A 234 -9.39 -17.70 0.32
C GLY A 234 -9.79 -18.09 1.75
N PHE A 235 -8.93 -17.78 2.73
CA PHE A 235 -9.23 -18.01 4.15
C PHE A 235 -10.42 -17.15 4.61
N GLY A 236 -10.42 -15.86 4.28
CA GLY A 236 -11.48 -14.92 4.65
C GLY A 236 -12.83 -15.34 4.09
N LYS A 237 -12.88 -15.77 2.82
CA LYS A 237 -14.08 -16.34 2.19
C LYS A 237 -14.57 -17.60 2.89
N ALA A 238 -13.67 -18.56 3.16
CA ALA A 238 -14.03 -19.81 3.83
C ALA A 238 -14.58 -19.56 5.24
N LEU A 239 -13.97 -18.63 5.99
CA LEU A 239 -14.45 -18.22 7.31
C LEU A 239 -15.84 -17.57 7.23
N ALA A 240 -16.01 -16.56 6.37
CA ALA A 240 -17.29 -15.87 6.16
C ALA A 240 -18.42 -16.86 5.79
N TRP A 241 -18.15 -17.76 4.84
CA TRP A 241 -19.08 -18.80 4.41
C TRP A 241 -19.46 -19.74 5.57
N SER A 242 -18.48 -20.20 6.35
CA SER A 242 -18.71 -21.09 7.50
C SER A 242 -19.59 -20.45 8.59
N LEU A 243 -19.42 -19.14 8.81
CA LEU A 243 -20.19 -18.35 9.78
C LEU A 243 -21.53 -17.84 9.21
N ARG A 244 -21.78 -18.03 7.90
CA ARG A 244 -22.91 -17.44 7.15
C ARG A 244 -22.96 -15.92 7.24
N LYS A 245 -21.79 -15.26 7.21
CA LYS A 245 -21.65 -13.81 7.25
C LYS A 245 -21.25 -13.26 5.86
N PRO A 246 -21.58 -12.00 5.55
CA PRO A 246 -21.02 -11.25 4.43
C PRO A 246 -19.49 -11.33 4.32
N PHE A 247 -19.01 -11.33 3.08
CA PHE A 247 -17.60 -11.21 2.74
C PHE A 247 -17.36 -9.95 1.90
N TYR A 248 -16.27 -9.22 2.18
CA TYR A 248 -15.85 -8.05 1.40
C TYR A 248 -14.42 -8.20 0.90
N GLY A 249 -14.26 -8.20 -0.43
CA GLY A 249 -13.00 -8.02 -1.12
C GLY A 249 -12.65 -6.54 -1.19
N ILE A 250 -11.53 -6.16 -0.58
CA ILE A 250 -11.10 -4.77 -0.42
C ILE A 250 -9.89 -4.48 -1.31
N ASP A 251 -9.84 -3.29 -1.89
CA ASP A 251 -8.65 -2.79 -2.58
C ASP A 251 -7.60 -2.37 -1.53
N HIS A 252 -6.39 -2.91 -1.64
CA HIS A 252 -5.26 -2.65 -0.76
C HIS A 252 -4.92 -1.15 -0.68
N MET A 253 -4.92 -0.46 -1.81
CA MET A 253 -4.64 0.98 -1.90
C MET A 253 -5.79 1.80 -1.33
N GLU A 254 -7.04 1.36 -1.49
CA GLU A 254 -8.20 1.95 -0.79
C GLU A 254 -8.08 1.79 0.73
N GLY A 255 -7.55 0.65 1.20
CA GLY A 255 -7.14 0.46 2.59
C GLY A 255 -6.23 1.59 3.08
N HIS A 256 -5.13 1.85 2.36
CA HIS A 256 -4.21 2.94 2.69
C HIS A 256 -4.85 4.34 2.57
N LEU A 257 -5.80 4.58 1.65
CA LEU A 257 -6.57 5.83 1.59
C LEU A 257 -7.41 6.05 2.86
N PHE A 258 -7.98 4.98 3.42
CA PHE A 258 -8.84 5.00 4.60
C PHE A 258 -8.08 4.98 5.94
N ALA A 259 -6.84 4.49 5.95
CA ALA A 259 -6.04 4.32 7.17
C ALA A 259 -5.99 5.56 8.10
N PRO A 260 -5.91 6.83 7.62
CA PRO A 260 -5.93 8.00 8.51
C PRO A 260 -7.23 8.14 9.31
N ARG A 261 -8.37 7.67 8.80
CA ARG A 261 -9.68 7.74 9.47
C ARG A 261 -9.75 6.94 10.78
N LEU A 262 -8.87 5.95 10.94
CA LEU A 262 -8.76 5.16 12.18
C LEU A 262 -8.15 5.95 13.35
N GLU A 263 -7.48 7.07 13.07
CA GLU A 263 -6.85 7.93 14.08
C GLU A 263 -7.46 9.35 14.09
N PHE A 264 -7.95 9.83 12.94
CA PHE A 264 -8.56 11.14 12.76
C PHE A 264 -10.02 11.00 12.29
N PRO A 265 -11.01 11.00 13.19
CA PRO A 265 -12.42 10.84 12.83
C PRO A 265 -12.99 11.97 11.96
N ASP A 266 -12.32 13.13 11.91
CA ASP A 266 -12.64 14.29 11.08
C ASP A 266 -11.97 14.28 9.70
N TYR A 267 -11.17 13.24 9.39
CA TYR A 267 -10.63 13.01 8.05
C TYR A 267 -11.74 12.53 7.10
N GLU A 268 -12.19 13.47 6.27
CA GLU A 268 -13.18 13.29 5.20
C GLU A 268 -12.68 13.92 3.90
N PRO A 269 -13.04 13.35 2.74
CA PRO A 269 -12.87 13.98 1.43
C PRO A 269 -13.62 15.32 1.30
N PRO A 270 -13.21 16.23 0.41
CA PRO A 270 -12.16 16.04 -0.60
C PRO A 270 -10.74 16.18 -0.03
N ALA A 271 -9.84 15.29 -0.45
CA ALA A 271 -8.45 15.27 0.01
C ALA A 271 -7.49 14.82 -1.10
N VAL A 272 -6.23 15.24 -1.00
CA VAL A 272 -5.11 14.67 -1.77
C VAL A 272 -4.38 13.68 -0.86
N VAL A 273 -4.10 12.48 -1.34
CA VAL A 273 -3.47 11.42 -0.54
C VAL A 273 -2.15 11.00 -1.16
N LEU A 274 -1.08 11.07 -0.36
CA LEU A 274 0.21 10.49 -0.71
C LEU A 274 0.24 9.02 -0.30
N LEU A 275 0.35 8.13 -1.28
CA LEU A 275 0.51 6.69 -1.08
C LEU A 275 1.95 6.31 -1.43
N ALA A 276 2.80 6.08 -0.42
CA ALA A 276 4.20 5.72 -0.62
C ALA A 276 4.59 4.49 0.22
N SER A 277 4.78 3.35 -0.45
CA SER A 277 5.19 2.07 0.14
C SER A 277 6.40 1.47 -0.58
N GLY A 278 6.73 0.19 -0.31
CA GLY A 278 7.81 -0.52 -0.99
C GLY A 278 7.65 -0.54 -2.52
N GLY A 279 6.45 -0.86 -3.00
CA GLY A 279 6.14 -0.99 -4.44
C GLY A 279 5.28 0.13 -5.03
N HIS A 280 4.79 1.09 -4.22
CA HIS A 280 3.91 2.16 -4.69
C HIS A 280 4.45 3.54 -4.34
N SER A 281 4.29 4.49 -5.27
CA SER A 281 4.43 5.93 -5.03
C SER A 281 3.43 6.61 -5.94
N GLN A 282 2.33 7.11 -5.35
CA GLN A 282 1.17 7.64 -6.05
C GLN A 282 0.60 8.84 -5.30
N ILE A 283 0.03 9.78 -6.05
CA ILE A 283 -0.79 10.88 -5.53
C ILE A 283 -2.20 10.66 -6.03
N VAL A 284 -3.14 10.54 -5.10
CA VAL A 284 -4.55 10.28 -5.39
C VAL A 284 -5.39 11.44 -4.90
N HIS A 285 -6.19 12.03 -5.79
CA HIS A 285 -7.28 12.91 -5.39
C HIS A 285 -8.49 12.05 -5.02
N VAL A 286 -8.89 12.12 -3.76
CA VAL A 286 -10.11 11.50 -3.25
C VAL A 286 -11.19 12.56 -3.25
N ALA A 287 -12.06 12.55 -4.26
CA ALA A 287 -13.16 13.52 -4.35
C ALA A 287 -14.31 13.19 -3.38
N ARG A 288 -14.54 11.88 -3.17
CA ARG A 288 -15.37 11.28 -2.12
C ARG A 288 -14.99 9.80 -1.98
N TRP A 289 -15.40 9.15 -0.90
CA TRP A 289 -15.22 7.70 -0.76
C TRP A 289 -15.85 6.95 -1.95
N GLY A 290 -15.10 6.00 -2.51
CA GLY A 290 -15.42 5.30 -3.76
C GLY A 290 -15.23 6.10 -5.05
N VAL A 291 -14.63 7.30 -5.02
CA VAL A 291 -14.31 8.09 -6.22
C VAL A 291 -12.89 8.66 -6.10
N TYR A 292 -11.97 7.96 -6.76
CA TYR A 292 -10.53 8.18 -6.67
C TYR A 292 -9.96 8.54 -8.05
N GLU A 293 -9.06 9.51 -8.10
CA GLU A 293 -8.35 9.92 -9.31
C GLU A 293 -6.84 9.94 -9.04
N THR A 294 -6.10 9.02 -9.65
CA THR A 294 -4.62 9.01 -9.55
C THR A 294 -4.05 10.14 -10.42
N LEU A 295 -3.66 11.24 -9.77
CA LEU A 295 -3.10 12.44 -10.40
C LEU A 295 -1.66 12.21 -10.90
N GLY A 296 -0.90 11.38 -10.18
CA GLY A 296 0.50 11.11 -10.51
C GLY A 296 0.99 9.81 -9.87
N ARG A 297 2.00 9.21 -10.48
CA ARG A 297 2.60 7.95 -10.01
C ARG A 297 4.09 7.88 -10.33
N THR A 298 4.80 6.92 -9.74
CA THR A 298 6.13 6.60 -10.23
C THR A 298 6.08 6.08 -11.67
N ILE A 299 7.02 6.53 -12.47
CA ILE A 299 7.28 6.01 -13.83
C ILE A 299 8.45 5.01 -13.85
N ASP A 300 9.14 4.83 -12.72
CA ASP A 300 10.21 3.85 -12.54
C ASP A 300 10.14 3.17 -11.15
N ASP A 301 11.14 3.37 -10.30
CA ASP A 301 11.23 2.82 -8.94
C ASP A 301 10.21 3.51 -8.03
N ALA A 302 9.61 2.78 -7.08
CA ALA A 302 8.91 3.40 -5.97
C ALA A 302 9.89 3.99 -4.94
N ALA A 303 9.45 4.94 -4.11
CA ALA A 303 10.29 5.56 -3.08
C ALA A 303 10.86 4.53 -2.08
N GLY A 304 10.06 3.54 -1.66
CA GLY A 304 10.53 2.46 -0.79
C GLY A 304 11.59 1.58 -1.46
N GLU A 305 11.37 1.18 -2.71
CA GLU A 305 12.36 0.46 -3.52
C GLU A 305 13.66 1.26 -3.73
N ALA A 306 13.57 2.58 -3.90
CA ALA A 306 14.74 3.46 -3.97
C ALA A 306 15.54 3.47 -2.66
N PHE A 307 14.86 3.58 -1.50
CA PHE A 307 15.49 3.41 -0.19
C PHE A 307 16.14 2.02 -0.05
N ASP A 308 15.48 0.93 -0.45
CA ASP A 308 16.04 -0.43 -0.38
C ASP A 308 17.30 -0.62 -1.25
N LYS A 309 17.27 -0.10 -2.48
CA LYS A 309 18.40 -0.15 -3.41
C LYS A 309 19.60 0.65 -2.89
N LEU A 310 19.36 1.83 -2.32
CA LEU A 310 20.39 2.71 -1.78
C LEU A 310 20.95 2.19 -0.45
N ALA A 311 20.09 1.70 0.45
CA ALA A 311 20.51 1.08 1.70
C ALA A 311 21.41 -0.14 1.44
N ARG A 312 21.04 -0.99 0.47
CA ARG A 312 21.87 -2.11 0.04
C ARG A 312 23.23 -1.67 -0.48
N PHE A 313 23.28 -0.61 -1.29
CA PHE A 313 24.53 -0.08 -1.81
C PHE A 313 25.43 0.48 -0.68
N LEU A 314 24.84 1.11 0.34
CA LEU A 314 25.54 1.61 1.53
C LEU A 314 25.87 0.52 2.57
N GLY A 315 25.54 -0.75 2.32
CA GLY A 315 25.75 -1.84 3.28
C GLY A 315 24.87 -1.75 4.54
N LEU A 316 23.70 -1.12 4.45
CA LEU A 316 22.73 -0.93 5.54
C LEU A 316 21.74 -2.10 5.71
N GLY A 317 21.68 -3.02 4.74
CA GLY A 317 20.81 -4.21 4.78
C GLY A 317 19.41 -3.98 4.20
N TYR A 318 18.43 -4.67 4.78
CA TYR A 318 17.00 -4.63 4.44
C TYR A 318 16.18 -4.78 5.74
N PRO A 319 15.08 -4.03 5.95
CA PRO A 319 14.48 -3.04 5.05
C PRO A 319 15.27 -1.72 5.06
N GLY A 320 15.40 -1.11 3.89
CA GLY A 320 16.30 0.01 3.64
C GLY A 320 15.78 1.35 4.12
N GLY A 321 14.46 1.59 4.07
CA GLY A 321 13.84 2.83 4.56
C GLY A 321 14.19 3.12 6.04
N PRO A 322 13.85 2.21 6.98
CA PRO A 322 14.22 2.36 8.40
C PRO A 322 15.75 2.35 8.64
N ALA A 323 16.53 1.70 7.77
CA ALA A 323 17.98 1.67 7.91
C ALA A 323 18.62 3.02 7.51
N ILE A 324 18.17 3.64 6.42
CA ILE A 324 18.59 4.99 6.03
C ILE A 324 18.10 6.03 7.04
N ASP A 325 16.87 5.91 7.58
CA ASP A 325 16.35 6.83 8.61
C ASP A 325 17.21 6.86 9.88
N ARG A 326 17.70 5.70 10.33
CA ARG A 326 18.64 5.63 11.45
C ARG A 326 20.03 6.13 11.09
N GLU A 327 20.55 5.79 9.90
CA GLU A 327 21.88 6.22 9.48
C GLU A 327 21.96 7.74 9.25
N SER A 328 20.87 8.38 8.80
CA SER A 328 20.77 9.83 8.61
C SER A 328 20.79 10.65 9.91
N GLU A 329 20.70 10.01 11.07
CA GLU A 329 20.58 10.70 12.36
C GLU A 329 21.88 11.46 12.72
N GLY A 330 21.79 12.79 12.76
CA GLY A 330 22.93 13.68 13.00
C GLY A 330 23.76 14.02 11.75
N GLY A 331 23.37 13.53 10.56
CA GLY A 331 23.97 13.93 9.29
C GLY A 331 23.39 15.24 8.74
N ASP A 332 24.17 15.94 7.92
CA ASP A 332 23.73 17.14 7.20
C ASP A 332 22.97 16.78 5.90
N PRO A 333 21.68 17.12 5.76
CA PRO A 333 20.90 16.84 4.55
C PRO A 333 21.30 17.69 3.34
N ASP A 334 22.02 18.80 3.54
CA ASP A 334 22.49 19.70 2.47
C ASP A 334 23.93 19.39 2.00
N ALA A 335 24.64 18.50 2.70
CA ALA A 335 26.03 18.14 2.42
C ALA A 335 26.26 17.64 0.98
N ILE A 336 25.28 16.94 0.39
CA ILE A 336 25.36 16.42 -0.98
C ILE A 336 24.07 16.69 -1.75
N ARG A 337 24.15 17.58 -2.74
CA ARG A 337 23.01 17.93 -3.61
C ARG A 337 22.76 16.85 -4.68
N PHE A 338 22.09 15.78 -4.28
CA PHE A 338 21.55 14.78 -5.20
C PHE A 338 20.38 15.31 -6.05
N PRO A 339 20.15 14.78 -7.26
CA PRO A 339 19.12 15.29 -8.17
C PRO A 339 17.70 14.98 -7.67
N ARG A 340 16.80 15.95 -7.82
CA ARG A 340 15.34 15.78 -7.71
C ARG A 340 14.77 15.70 -9.13
N ALA A 341 14.16 14.57 -9.50
CA ALA A 341 13.80 14.27 -10.89
C ALA A 341 12.44 14.86 -11.34
N LEU A 342 12.22 14.89 -12.66
CA LEU A 342 10.95 15.24 -13.32
C LEU A 342 10.36 16.61 -12.92
N ALA A 343 11.13 17.70 -12.98
CA ALA A 343 10.60 19.04 -12.70
C ALA A 343 9.41 19.45 -13.61
N ASP A 344 9.33 18.88 -14.81
CA ASP A 344 8.33 19.13 -15.85
C ASP A 344 7.00 18.36 -15.68
N ARG A 345 6.99 17.29 -14.87
CA ARG A 345 5.78 16.50 -14.59
C ARG A 345 5.33 16.77 -13.15
N PRO A 346 4.28 17.58 -12.90
CA PRO A 346 4.03 18.18 -11.58
C PRO A 346 3.62 17.17 -10.49
N PHE A 347 3.17 15.97 -10.85
CA PHE A 347 2.67 14.95 -9.91
C PHE A 347 3.37 13.58 -10.04
N ASP A 348 4.14 13.32 -11.11
CA ASP A 348 4.79 12.04 -11.33
C ASP A 348 6.15 11.95 -10.62
N PHE A 349 6.53 10.73 -10.25
CA PHE A 349 7.76 10.42 -9.53
C PHE A 349 8.77 9.65 -10.39
N SER A 350 10.07 9.86 -10.12
CA SER A 350 11.17 9.07 -10.64
C SER A 350 12.31 9.07 -9.63
N PHE A 351 12.80 7.88 -9.28
CA PHE A 351 13.87 7.68 -8.31
C PHE A 351 15.01 6.83 -8.87
N SER A 352 14.84 6.16 -10.01
CA SER A 352 15.86 5.31 -10.63
C SER A 352 17.20 6.04 -10.89
N GLY A 353 17.14 7.31 -11.29
CA GLY A 353 18.31 8.17 -11.53
C GLY A 353 19.10 8.52 -10.26
N LEU A 354 18.45 8.54 -9.09
CA LEU A 354 19.09 8.87 -7.81
C LEU A 354 20.20 7.88 -7.46
N LYS A 355 19.94 6.58 -7.67
CA LYS A 355 20.95 5.52 -7.47
C LYS A 355 22.22 5.79 -8.26
N THR A 356 22.10 6.10 -9.56
CA THR A 356 23.24 6.37 -10.43
C THR A 356 24.02 7.60 -9.97
N ALA A 357 23.33 8.65 -9.52
CA ALA A 357 23.97 9.85 -8.97
C ALA A 357 24.75 9.56 -7.68
N VAL A 358 24.15 8.83 -6.73
CA VAL A 358 24.79 8.42 -5.46
C VAL A 358 26.03 7.57 -5.70
N VAL A 359 25.93 6.52 -6.52
CA VAL A 359 27.05 5.62 -6.84
C VAL A 359 28.19 6.41 -7.50
N THR A 360 27.86 7.27 -8.47
CA THR A 360 28.84 8.09 -9.21
C THR A 360 29.56 9.07 -8.30
N PHE A 361 28.83 9.73 -7.40
CA PHE A 361 29.38 10.66 -6.41
C PHE A 361 30.35 9.94 -5.45
N LEU A 362 29.94 8.81 -4.88
CA LEU A 362 30.75 8.08 -3.90
C LEU A 362 32.01 7.47 -4.53
N GLU A 363 31.93 6.92 -5.74
CA GLU A 363 33.10 6.45 -6.47
C GLU A 363 34.05 7.58 -6.89
N LYS A 364 33.55 8.81 -7.10
CA LYS A 364 34.39 9.99 -7.31
C LYS A 364 35.09 10.40 -6.01
N ALA A 365 34.32 10.65 -4.94
CA ALA A 365 34.84 11.07 -3.64
C ALA A 365 35.86 10.07 -3.05
N LYS A 366 35.65 8.76 -3.27
CA LYS A 366 36.60 7.70 -2.90
C LYS A 366 37.94 7.78 -3.64
N ARG A 367 37.94 8.14 -4.92
CA ARG A 367 39.17 8.34 -5.71
C ARG A 367 39.90 9.63 -5.35
N GLU A 368 39.15 10.65 -4.92
CA GLU A 368 39.67 11.96 -4.53
C GLU A 368 40.08 12.03 -3.04
N GLY A 369 39.76 11.01 -2.24
CA GLY A 369 40.05 10.97 -0.80
C GLY A 369 39.09 11.82 0.04
N THR A 370 37.98 12.28 -0.53
CA THR A 370 37.04 13.27 0.02
C THR A 370 35.69 12.66 0.39
N LEU A 371 35.67 11.38 0.81
CA LEU A 371 34.44 10.69 1.21
C LEU A 371 33.76 11.42 2.39
N PRO A 372 32.50 11.87 2.24
CA PRO A 372 31.72 12.43 3.35
C PRO A 372 31.40 11.37 4.42
N SER A 373 30.84 11.80 5.56
CA SER A 373 30.37 10.84 6.55
C SER A 373 29.19 10.03 6.00
N ARG A 374 29.03 8.81 6.49
CA ARG A 374 27.92 7.93 6.08
C ARG A 374 26.55 8.50 6.47
N ALA A 375 26.50 9.28 7.55
CA ALA A 375 25.32 9.99 8.00
C ALA A 375 24.93 11.12 7.02
N ASP A 376 25.88 11.94 6.58
CA ASP A 376 25.63 12.99 5.58
C ASP A 376 25.12 12.41 4.26
N VAL A 377 25.70 11.28 3.83
CA VAL A 377 25.25 10.53 2.65
C VAL A 377 23.81 10.03 2.82
N ALA A 378 23.49 9.43 3.96
CA ALA A 378 22.15 8.93 4.25
C ALA A 378 21.11 10.07 4.36
N ALA A 379 21.46 11.17 5.03
CA ALA A 379 20.63 12.37 5.16
C ALA A 379 20.38 13.02 3.80
N SER A 380 21.42 13.24 2.99
CA SER A 380 21.31 13.80 1.64
C SER A 380 20.47 12.93 0.70
N ILE A 381 20.57 11.60 0.81
CA ILE A 381 19.71 10.64 0.06
C ILE A 381 18.25 10.76 0.49
N GLN A 382 18.01 10.76 1.80
CA GLN A 382 16.68 10.87 2.36
C GLN A 382 16.02 12.17 1.94
N GLU A 383 16.73 13.30 2.02
CA GLU A 383 16.23 14.60 1.63
C GLU A 383 15.84 14.64 0.14
N ALA A 384 16.63 14.01 -0.74
CA ALA A 384 16.33 13.95 -2.16
C ALA A 384 15.05 13.16 -2.50
N ILE A 385 14.73 12.12 -1.73
CA ILE A 385 13.47 11.36 -1.87
C ILE A 385 12.32 12.15 -1.24
N VAL A 386 12.53 12.71 -0.04
CA VAL A 386 11.51 13.45 0.72
C VAL A 386 11.06 14.70 -0.01
N ASP A 387 11.98 15.51 -0.56
CA ASP A 387 11.63 16.70 -1.37
C ASP A 387 10.67 16.34 -2.49
N VAL A 388 11.00 15.32 -3.28
CA VAL A 388 10.19 14.89 -4.42
C VAL A 388 8.81 14.40 -3.96
N LEU A 389 8.70 13.69 -2.83
CA LEU A 389 7.41 13.27 -2.31
C LEU A 389 6.56 14.46 -1.82
N VAL A 390 7.17 15.41 -1.11
CA VAL A 390 6.50 16.59 -0.54
C VAL A 390 6.07 17.56 -1.64
N ASP A 391 7.00 18.00 -2.49
CA ASP A 391 6.75 19.00 -3.54
C ASP A 391 5.62 18.55 -4.47
N LYS A 392 5.65 17.30 -4.95
CA LYS A 392 4.63 16.76 -5.85
C LYS A 392 3.27 16.65 -5.17
N THR A 393 3.24 16.25 -3.89
CA THR A 393 1.99 16.18 -3.10
C THR A 393 1.35 17.56 -2.99
N PHE A 394 2.12 18.60 -2.65
CA PHE A 394 1.57 19.94 -2.50
C PHE A 394 1.33 20.68 -3.82
N ASN A 395 2.01 20.32 -4.91
CA ASN A 395 1.60 20.71 -6.26
C ASN A 395 0.19 20.19 -6.59
N ALA A 396 -0.13 18.95 -6.19
CA ALA A 396 -1.46 18.37 -6.40
C ALA A 396 -2.53 19.03 -5.52
N VAL A 397 -2.19 19.41 -4.27
CA VAL A 397 -3.07 20.23 -3.42
C VAL A 397 -3.39 21.57 -4.08
N GLU A 398 -2.37 22.25 -4.60
CA GLU A 398 -2.52 23.54 -5.30
C GLU A 398 -3.36 23.41 -6.59
N ALA A 399 -3.17 22.33 -7.35
CA ALA A 399 -3.91 22.08 -8.59
C ALA A 399 -5.38 21.65 -8.37
N THR A 400 -5.68 21.00 -7.26
CA THR A 400 -7.05 20.55 -6.92
C THR A 400 -7.82 21.56 -6.06
N GLY A 401 -7.13 22.41 -5.31
CA GLY A 401 -7.73 23.38 -4.39
C GLY A 401 -8.30 22.77 -3.11
N VAL A 402 -7.91 21.55 -2.75
CA VAL A 402 -8.32 20.91 -1.48
C VAL A 402 -7.57 21.51 -0.28
N ASP A 403 -8.14 21.37 0.92
CA ASP A 403 -7.55 21.85 2.18
C ASP A 403 -7.04 20.71 3.09
N ALA A 404 -7.00 19.47 2.59
CA ALA A 404 -6.64 18.27 3.34
C ALA A 404 -5.66 17.37 2.57
N VAL A 405 -4.61 16.91 3.27
CA VAL A 405 -3.66 15.90 2.81
C VAL A 405 -3.72 14.66 3.70
N GLY A 406 -3.99 13.49 3.10
CA GLY A 406 -3.84 12.19 3.75
C GLY A 406 -2.48 11.54 3.44
N GLY A 407 -2.05 10.59 4.26
CA GLY A 407 -0.84 9.79 3.98
C GLY A 407 -0.96 8.31 4.36
N GLY A 408 -0.53 7.43 3.47
CA GLY A 408 -0.52 5.97 3.66
C GLY A 408 0.69 5.30 2.99
N GLY A 409 0.95 4.04 3.35
CA GLY A 409 2.12 3.28 2.90
C GLY A 409 3.36 3.41 3.81
N GLY A 410 4.18 2.35 3.86
CA GLY A 410 5.28 2.23 4.82
C GLY A 410 6.39 3.29 4.74
N VAL A 411 6.53 4.04 3.63
CA VAL A 411 7.51 5.15 3.55
C VAL A 411 7.08 6.31 4.45
N LEU A 412 5.78 6.47 4.73
CA LEU A 412 5.26 7.45 5.70
C LEU A 412 5.65 7.10 7.15
N ALA A 413 6.35 5.99 7.42
CA ALA A 413 7.01 5.76 8.70
C ALA A 413 8.28 6.62 8.87
N ASN A 414 8.86 7.16 7.79
CA ASN A 414 10.10 7.93 7.82
C ASN A 414 9.94 9.25 8.60
N ARG A 415 10.87 9.51 9.54
CA ARG A 415 10.83 10.68 10.43
C ARG A 415 10.90 11.99 9.66
N ARG A 416 11.85 12.12 8.73
CA ARG A 416 12.07 13.35 7.94
C ARG A 416 10.91 13.65 7.00
N LEU A 417 10.32 12.63 6.36
CA LEU A 417 9.12 12.78 5.53
C LEU A 417 7.95 13.36 6.33
N ARG A 418 7.70 12.84 7.54
CA ARG A 418 6.65 13.37 8.43
C ARG A 418 6.88 14.83 8.80
N THR A 419 8.11 15.17 9.21
CA THR A 419 8.49 16.56 9.54
C THR A 419 8.27 17.49 8.35
N ARG A 420 8.78 17.14 7.17
CA ARG A 420 8.68 17.97 5.95
C ARG A 420 7.24 18.11 5.44
N LEU A 421 6.42 17.06 5.54
CA LEU A 421 4.98 17.15 5.25
C LEU A 421 4.27 18.11 6.22
N ALA A 422 4.60 18.07 7.51
CA ALA A 422 3.98 18.93 8.52
C ALA A 422 4.38 20.41 8.34
N GLU A 423 5.68 20.70 8.14
CA GLU A 423 6.19 22.04 7.85
C GLU A 423 5.52 22.65 6.60
N GLU A 424 5.39 21.88 5.53
CA GLU A 424 4.80 22.33 4.27
C GLU A 424 3.27 22.48 4.36
N ALA A 425 2.60 21.61 5.14
CA ALA A 425 1.17 21.72 5.46
C ALA A 425 0.86 23.00 6.23
N GLU A 426 1.63 23.27 7.31
CA GLU A 426 1.50 24.49 8.11
C GLU A 426 1.76 25.74 7.25
N ARG A 427 2.83 25.74 6.46
CA ARG A 427 3.19 26.86 5.56
C ARG A 427 2.10 27.19 4.54
N ARG A 428 1.33 26.20 4.07
CA ARG A 428 0.23 26.38 3.11
C ARG A 428 -1.16 26.50 3.75
N GLY A 429 -1.29 26.33 5.07
CA GLY A 429 -2.59 26.33 5.77
C GLY A 429 -3.46 25.11 5.45
N VAL A 430 -2.84 23.97 5.17
CA VAL A 430 -3.48 22.70 4.77
C VAL A 430 -3.52 21.74 5.96
N ARG A 431 -4.63 21.02 6.14
CA ARG A 431 -4.77 20.00 7.20
C ARG A 431 -4.02 18.73 6.81
N LEU A 432 -3.22 18.16 7.73
CA LEU A 432 -2.42 16.97 7.48
C LEU A 432 -2.89 15.78 8.32
N PHE A 433 -3.18 14.66 7.67
CA PHE A 433 -3.71 13.44 8.25
C PHE A 433 -2.79 12.24 7.94
N VAL A 434 -1.68 12.14 8.67
CA VAL A 434 -0.73 11.02 8.58
C VAL A 434 -0.78 10.24 9.90
N PRO A 435 -1.40 9.04 9.94
CA PRO A 435 -1.61 8.31 11.19
C PRO A 435 -0.29 7.77 11.76
N ALA A 436 -0.34 7.19 12.96
CA ALA A 436 0.81 6.55 13.59
C ALA A 436 1.46 5.49 12.65
N PRO A 437 2.79 5.31 12.64
CA PRO A 437 3.48 4.44 11.67
C PRO A 437 2.91 3.02 11.52
N ARG A 438 2.39 2.42 12.60
CA ARG A 438 1.73 1.10 12.62
C ARG A 438 0.45 0.99 11.77
N LEU A 439 -0.15 2.13 11.39
CA LEU A 439 -1.32 2.23 10.52
C LEU A 439 -0.93 2.64 9.09
N CYS A 440 0.31 3.09 8.87
CA CYS A 440 0.85 3.40 7.53
C CYS A 440 1.45 2.15 6.85
N THR A 441 1.95 1.17 7.60
CA THR A 441 2.36 -0.15 7.07
C THR A 441 1.16 -1.05 6.84
N ASP A 442 1.33 -2.15 6.12
CA ASP A 442 0.21 -3.01 5.73
C ASP A 442 -0.39 -3.69 6.98
N ASN A 443 -1.70 -3.58 7.16
CA ASN A 443 -2.36 -4.04 8.38
C ASN A 443 -3.83 -4.43 8.13
N GLY A 444 -4.37 -5.36 8.92
CA GLY A 444 -5.76 -5.79 8.77
C GLY A 444 -6.79 -4.72 9.15
N ALA A 445 -6.41 -3.68 9.90
CA ALA A 445 -7.35 -2.68 10.41
C ALA A 445 -7.82 -1.73 9.31
N MET A 446 -6.92 -1.33 8.40
CA MET A 446 -7.28 -0.53 7.23
C MET A 446 -8.28 -1.28 6.32
N ILE A 447 -8.11 -2.59 6.16
CA ILE A 447 -9.00 -3.47 5.38
C ILE A 447 -10.37 -3.61 6.05
N ALA A 448 -10.41 -3.79 7.37
CA ALA A 448 -11.66 -3.79 8.13
C ALA A 448 -12.38 -2.44 8.07
N ALA A 449 -11.65 -1.31 8.14
CA ALA A 449 -12.21 0.05 8.10
C ALA A 449 -12.96 0.35 6.80
N VAL A 450 -12.38 -0.01 5.64
CA VAL A 450 -13.07 0.14 4.35
C VAL A 450 -14.34 -0.70 4.32
N ALA A 451 -14.29 -1.93 4.83
CA ALA A 451 -15.47 -2.80 4.86
C ALA A 451 -16.56 -2.30 5.82
N VAL A 452 -16.20 -1.72 6.97
CA VAL A 452 -17.16 -0.99 7.84
C VAL A 452 -17.83 0.13 7.06
N GLN A 453 -17.07 1.00 6.41
CA GLN A 453 -17.63 2.11 5.63
C GLN A 453 -18.53 1.62 4.49
N ARG A 454 -18.16 0.53 3.81
CA ARG A 454 -18.98 -0.09 2.75
C ARG A 454 -20.31 -0.64 3.32
N ILE A 455 -20.29 -1.28 4.49
CA ILE A 455 -21.51 -1.74 5.18
C ILE A 455 -22.40 -0.56 5.56
N GLU A 456 -21.85 0.49 6.15
CA GLU A 456 -22.57 1.70 6.56
C GLU A 456 -23.16 2.46 5.36
N ALA A 457 -22.46 2.45 4.21
CA ALA A 457 -22.93 3.00 2.94
C ALA A 457 -23.91 2.09 2.17
N GLY A 458 -24.23 0.89 2.68
CA GLY A 458 -25.15 -0.06 2.05
C GLY A 458 -24.59 -0.72 0.77
N VAL A 459 -23.27 -0.73 0.59
CA VAL A 459 -22.60 -1.40 -0.54
C VAL A 459 -22.78 -2.92 -0.38
N PRO A 460 -23.23 -3.64 -1.43
CA PRO A 460 -23.47 -5.08 -1.31
C PRO A 460 -22.16 -5.87 -1.07
N PRO A 461 -22.24 -7.03 -0.39
CA PRO A 461 -21.09 -7.92 -0.20
C PRO A 461 -20.49 -8.39 -1.53
N THR A 462 -19.21 -8.72 -1.51
CA THR A 462 -18.49 -9.22 -2.69
C THR A 462 -19.06 -10.58 -3.12
N PRO A 463 -19.38 -10.79 -4.42
CA PRO A 463 -19.89 -12.05 -4.93
C PRO A 463 -18.95 -13.23 -4.63
N TRP A 464 -19.53 -14.38 -4.29
CA TRP A 464 -18.76 -15.60 -4.01
C TRP A 464 -17.83 -16.05 -5.16
N PRO A 465 -18.20 -15.92 -6.45
CA PRO A 465 -17.30 -16.26 -7.58
C PRO A 465 -16.18 -15.27 -7.86
N GLU A 466 -16.16 -14.09 -7.20
CA GLU A 466 -15.10 -13.09 -7.38
C GLU A 466 -13.73 -13.69 -6.99
N ASP A 467 -12.64 -13.26 -7.61
CA ASP A 467 -11.29 -13.73 -7.22
C ASP A 467 -10.35 -12.55 -6.92
N VAL A 468 -9.13 -12.89 -6.49
CA VAL A 468 -8.05 -11.93 -6.31
C VAL A 468 -7.63 -11.33 -7.65
N ASP A 469 -7.25 -10.05 -7.64
CA ASP A 469 -6.73 -9.35 -8.79
C ASP A 469 -5.35 -8.74 -8.44
N PRO A 470 -4.25 -9.43 -8.77
CA PRO A 470 -2.89 -8.95 -8.52
C PRO A 470 -2.59 -7.58 -9.15
N GLY A 471 -3.30 -7.22 -10.22
CA GLY A 471 -3.15 -5.97 -10.97
C GLY A 471 -4.29 -4.99 -10.74
N LEU A 472 -5.06 -5.14 -9.66
CA LEU A 472 -6.21 -4.29 -9.35
C LEU A 472 -5.80 -2.82 -9.39
N SER A 473 -6.54 -2.05 -10.19
CA SER A 473 -6.38 -0.61 -10.29
C SER A 473 -7.35 0.07 -9.34
N LEU A 474 -6.85 1.07 -8.61
CA LEU A 474 -7.63 1.90 -7.70
C LEU A 474 -8.67 2.72 -8.47
N GLY A 475 -9.96 2.53 -8.13
CA GLY A 475 -11.11 3.22 -8.74
C GLY A 475 -12.06 2.27 -9.45
#